data_AF-A0A5S6QJX9-F1
#
_entry.id   AF-A0A5S6QJX9-F1
#
_cell.length_a   1.000
_cell.length_b   1.000
_cell.length_c   1.000
_cell.angle_alpha   90.00
_cell.angle_beta   90.00
_cell.angle_gamma   90.00
#
_symmetry.space_group_name_H-M   'P 1'
#
loop_
_entity.id
_entity.type
_entity.pdbx_description
1 polymer ?
#
loop_
_entity_poly.entity_id
_entity_poly.type
_entity_poly.pdbx_seq_one_letter_code
_entity_poly.pdbx_strand_id
1 'polypeptide(L)'
;MQEENHFRFQDRFFTQKDGAPMGSPLSPIVAEVFMEHLEEKTFNTCENVPAPPFLERHMDDIFALMLEGTSLFIYEELTGGRHLTYGALKEALLQRFAQLGEGEI
;
A
#
# COMPACT_ATOMS: atom_id res chain seq x y z
N MET A 1 -14.92 21.04 1.01
CA MET A 1 -15.62 19.76 0.73
C MET A 1 -16.23 19.36 2.06
N GLN A 2 -17.56 19.22 2.16
CA GLN A 2 -18.22 18.87 3.42
C GLN A 2 -17.86 17.42 3.79
N GLU A 3 -17.31 17.23 4.99
CA GLU A 3 -16.99 15.91 5.56
C GLU A 3 -18.28 15.20 5.99
N GLU A 4 -18.96 14.53 5.06
CA GLU A 4 -20.13 13.68 5.38
C GLU A 4 -19.76 12.19 5.45
N ASN A 5 -18.63 11.86 6.07
CA ASN A 5 -18.20 10.48 6.32
C ASN A 5 -18.74 9.97 7.66
N HIS A 6 -20.05 9.76 7.73
CA HIS A 6 -20.71 9.23 8.92
C HIS A 6 -21.19 7.79 8.72
N PHE A 7 -21.06 6.97 9.76
CA PHE A 7 -21.63 5.63 9.79
C PHE A 7 -22.32 5.36 11.13
N ARG A 8 -23.26 4.41 11.13
CA ARG A 8 -24.00 3.99 12.33
C ARG A 8 -23.56 2.61 12.77
N PHE A 9 -23.24 2.47 14.05
CA PHE A 9 -22.91 1.18 14.68
C PHE A 9 -23.51 1.13 16.09
N GLN A 10 -24.21 0.05 16.44
CA GLN A 10 -24.87 -0.11 17.75
C GLN A 10 -25.72 1.13 18.15
N ASP A 11 -26.54 1.61 17.23
CA ASP A 11 -27.40 2.80 17.39
C ASP A 11 -26.69 4.11 17.76
N ARG A 12 -25.38 4.19 17.50
CA ARG A 12 -24.58 5.40 17.66
C ARG A 12 -24.00 5.84 16.32
N PHE A 13 -23.87 7.16 16.16
CA PHE A 13 -23.27 7.78 14.99
C PHE A 13 -21.80 8.04 15.23
N PHE A 14 -20.98 7.72 14.24
CA PHE A 14 -19.54 7.93 14.24
C PHE A 14 -19.14 8.68 12.98
N THR A 15 -18.10 9.50 13.10
CA THR A 15 -17.46 10.16 11.96
C THR A 15 -16.14 9.45 11.69
N GLN A 16 -15.93 8.99 10.46
CA GLN A 16 -14.63 8.55 10.01
C GLN A 16 -13.77 9.79 9.71
N LYS A 17 -12.67 9.92 10.45
CA LYS A 17 -11.77 11.08 10.37
C LYS A 17 -10.73 10.96 9.26
N ASP A 18 -10.33 9.73 8.96
CA ASP A 18 -9.23 9.45 8.03
C ASP A 18 -9.60 8.34 7.04
N GLY A 19 -9.05 8.44 5.83
CA GLY A 19 -9.27 7.50 4.74
C GLY A 19 -10.64 7.61 4.06
N ALA A 20 -10.87 6.74 3.07
CA ALA A 20 -12.13 6.63 2.35
C ALA A 20 -13.05 5.59 3.04
N PRO A 21 -14.37 5.83 3.14
CA PRO A 21 -15.27 4.90 3.81
C PRO A 21 -15.48 3.62 3.00
N MET A 22 -15.15 2.49 3.60
CA MET A 22 -15.44 1.19 2.99
C MET A 22 -16.96 1.01 2.82
N GLY A 23 -17.39 0.73 1.58
CA GLY A 23 -18.81 0.58 1.23
C GLY A 23 -19.45 1.80 0.58
N SER A 24 -18.77 2.95 0.52
CA SER A 24 -19.20 4.04 -0.35
C SER A 24 -18.94 3.68 -1.82
N PRO A 25 -19.88 3.94 -2.75
CA PRO A 25 -19.68 3.65 -4.17
C PRO A 25 -18.56 4.50 -4.80
N LEU A 26 -18.16 5.60 -4.16
CA LEU A 26 -17.11 6.49 -4.66
C LEU A 26 -15.72 6.14 -4.12
N SER A 27 -15.65 5.47 -2.98
CA SER A 27 -14.37 5.18 -2.31
C SER A 27 -13.40 4.35 -3.13
N PRO A 28 -13.82 3.33 -3.91
CA PRO A 28 -12.93 2.63 -4.83
C PRO A 28 -12.19 3.56 -5.80
N ILE A 29 -12.91 4.49 -6.43
CA ILE A 29 -12.34 5.42 -7.42
C ILE A 29 -11.40 6.42 -6.74
N VAL A 30 -11.79 6.93 -5.56
CA VAL A 30 -10.93 7.85 -4.79
C VAL A 30 -9.64 7.17 -4.34
N ALA A 31 -9.73 5.92 -3.88
CA ALA A 31 -8.57 5.13 -3.50
C ALA A 31 -7.64 4.88 -4.70
N GLU A 32 -8.21 4.57 -5.88
CA GLU A 32 -7.45 4.34 -7.11
C GLU A 32 -6.64 5.58 -7.52
N VAL A 33 -7.29 6.75 -7.61
CA VAL A 33 -6.61 8.02 -7.97
C VAL A 33 -5.52 8.39 -6.96
N PHE A 34 -5.76 8.11 -5.67
CA PHE A 34 -4.76 8.35 -4.64
C PHE A 34 -3.55 7.42 -4.79
N MET A 35 -3.78 6.14 -5.08
CA MET A 35 -2.71 5.16 -5.32
C MET A 35 -1.92 5.49 -6.58
N GLU A 36 -2.56 5.89 -7.68
CA GLU A 36 -1.88 6.37 -8.90
C GLU A 36 -0.96 7.57 -8.60
N HIS A 37 -1.46 8.56 -7.84
CA HIS A 37 -0.65 9.71 -7.44
C HIS A 37 0.55 9.33 -6.56
N LEU A 38 0.39 8.35 -5.67
CA LEU A 38 1.49 7.82 -4.87
C LEU A 38 2.53 7.12 -5.74
N GLU A 39 2.10 6.32 -6.70
CA GLU A 39 2.98 5.64 -7.65
C GLU A 39 3.76 6.63 -8.51
N GLU A 40 3.08 7.61 -9.10
CA GLU A 40 3.71 8.67 -9.91
C GLU A 40 4.79 9.39 -9.11
N LYS A 41 4.46 9.81 -7.89
CA LYS A 41 5.44 10.40 -6.99
C LYS A 41 6.61 9.43 -6.77
N THR A 42 6.36 8.13 -6.64
CA THR A 42 7.38 7.15 -6.22
C THR A 42 8.39 6.97 -7.34
N PHE A 43 7.88 6.77 -8.56
CA PHE A 43 8.72 6.58 -9.73
C PHE A 43 9.38 7.87 -10.20
N ASN A 44 8.77 9.03 -10.00
CA ASN A 44 9.35 10.31 -10.42
C ASN A 44 10.44 10.85 -9.48
N THR A 45 10.45 10.46 -8.20
CA THR A 45 11.46 10.92 -7.22
C THR A 45 12.68 10.01 -7.14
N CYS A 46 12.57 8.78 -7.64
CA CYS A 46 13.66 7.81 -7.64
C CYS A 46 14.58 8.01 -8.86
N GLU A 47 15.32 9.11 -8.89
CA GLU A 47 16.43 9.25 -9.84
C GLU A 47 17.39 8.07 -9.63
N ASN A 48 17.58 7.24 -10.67
CA ASN A 48 18.41 6.03 -10.71
C ASN A 48 17.79 4.68 -10.31
N VAL A 49 16.46 4.60 -10.09
CA VAL A 49 15.79 3.29 -9.97
C VAL A 49 15.08 2.98 -11.28
N PRO A 50 15.51 1.96 -12.05
CA PRO A 50 14.75 1.53 -13.21
C PRO A 50 13.39 1.00 -12.77
N ALA A 51 12.34 1.38 -13.50
CA ALA A 51 11.00 0.87 -13.27
C ALA A 51 11.02 -0.68 -13.32
N PRO A 52 10.23 -1.35 -12.46
CA PRO A 52 10.10 -2.80 -12.50
C PRO A 52 9.74 -3.28 -13.91
N PRO A 53 10.39 -4.32 -14.44
CA PRO A 53 9.99 -4.95 -15.71
C PRO A 53 8.53 -5.39 -15.75
N PHE A 54 7.95 -5.70 -14.59
CA PHE A 54 6.54 -6.01 -14.43
C PHE A 54 6.03 -5.40 -13.13
N LEU A 55 4.93 -4.67 -13.22
CA LEU A 55 4.19 -4.13 -12.08
C LEU A 55 2.71 -4.22 -12.42
N GLU A 56 1.97 -4.95 -11.62
CA GLU A 56 0.52 -5.03 -11.66
C GLU A 56 0.00 -4.71 -10.26
N ARG A 57 -0.89 -3.72 -10.16
CA ARG A 57 -1.56 -3.37 -8.92
C ARG A 57 -3.04 -3.69 -9.04
N HIS A 58 -3.61 -4.23 -7.96
CA HIS A 58 -5.03 -4.39 -7.77
C HIS A 58 -5.45 -3.75 -6.44
N MET A 59 -6.06 -2.56 -6.50
CA MET A 59 -6.42 -1.78 -5.30
C MET A 59 -5.21 -1.59 -4.36
N ASP A 60 -5.19 -2.32 -3.24
CA ASP A 60 -4.17 -2.34 -2.20
C ASP A 60 -3.08 -3.42 -2.38
N ASP A 61 -3.27 -4.36 -3.31
CA ASP A 61 -2.29 -5.40 -3.63
C ASP A 61 -1.36 -4.95 -4.78
N ILE A 62 -0.05 -5.16 -4.61
CA ILE A 62 0.95 -4.91 -5.65
C ILE A 62 1.73 -6.19 -5.93
N PHE A 63 1.80 -6.57 -7.20
CA PHE A 63 2.69 -7.61 -7.69
C PHE A 63 3.75 -6.99 -8.61
N ALA A 64 5.01 -7.13 -8.26
CA ALA A 64 6.13 -6.57 -9.01
C ALA A 64 7.23 -7.61 -9.23
N LEU A 65 7.75 -7.68 -10.46
CA LEU A 65 9.02 -8.34 -10.75
C LEU A 65 10.12 -7.30 -10.71
N MET A 66 11.09 -7.49 -9.82
CA MET A 66 12.22 -6.59 -9.63
C MET A 66 13.50 -7.25 -10.12
N LEU A 67 14.40 -6.44 -10.70
CA LEU A 67 15.76 -6.89 -10.99
C LEU A 67 16.52 -7.10 -9.68
N GLU A 68 17.40 -8.10 -9.65
CA GLU A 68 18.22 -8.34 -8.46
C GLU A 68 19.07 -7.10 -8.13
N GLY A 69 18.98 -6.63 -6.89
CA GLY A 69 19.68 -5.43 -6.41
C GLY A 69 18.91 -4.11 -6.57
N THR A 70 17.72 -4.06 -7.17
CA THR A 70 16.88 -2.84 -7.13
C THR A 70 16.16 -2.69 -5.79
N SER A 71 15.97 -1.45 -5.35
CA SER A 71 15.23 -1.12 -4.14
C SER A 71 13.86 -0.57 -4.51
N LEU A 72 12.80 -1.10 -3.89
CA LEU A 72 11.45 -0.55 -4.01
C LEU A 72 11.26 0.52 -2.94
N PHE A 73 11.19 1.78 -3.34
CA PHE A 73 10.93 2.87 -2.41
C PHE A 73 9.43 2.92 -2.12
N ILE A 74 9.01 2.40 -0.97
CA ILE A 74 7.64 2.62 -0.48
C ILE A 74 7.65 3.91 0.34
N TYR A 75 6.82 4.88 -0.04
CA TYR A 75 6.81 6.23 0.55
C TYR A 75 6.75 6.27 2.08
N GLU A 76 7.31 7.36 2.63
CA GLU A 76 7.38 7.66 4.06
C GLU A 76 6.02 7.59 4.78
N GLU A 77 4.93 7.87 4.08
CA GLU A 77 3.57 7.95 4.62
C GLU A 77 3.00 6.58 5.04
N LEU A 78 3.49 5.49 4.41
CA LEU A 78 3.09 4.11 4.72
C LEU A 78 4.06 3.39 5.67
N THR A 79 5.30 3.86 5.76
CA THR A 79 6.40 3.17 6.48
C THR A 79 6.93 3.94 7.68
N GLY A 80 6.44 5.17 7.93
CA GLY A 80 6.90 6.04 9.01
C GLY A 80 8.34 6.52 8.81
N GLY A 81 8.72 6.84 7.57
CA GLY A 81 10.07 7.31 7.24
C GLY A 81 11.13 6.20 7.07
N ARG A 82 10.70 4.94 6.86
CA ARG A 82 11.63 3.82 6.66
C ARG A 82 11.82 3.53 5.17
N HIS A 83 13.01 3.80 4.65
CA HIS A 83 13.44 3.23 3.38
C HIS A 83 13.67 1.73 3.53
N LEU A 84 12.75 0.93 3.00
CA LEU A 84 12.91 -0.52 2.92
C LEU A 84 13.50 -0.85 1.55
N THR A 85 14.66 -1.49 1.51
CA THR A 85 15.19 -2.08 0.28
C THR A 85 14.43 -3.38 -0.02
N TYR A 86 14.39 -3.79 -1.29
CA TYR A 86 13.76 -5.08 -1.66
C TYR A 86 14.40 -6.25 -0.91
N GLY A 87 15.72 -6.20 -0.67
CA GLY A 87 16.40 -7.21 0.15
C GLY A 87 15.84 -7.28 1.58
N ALA A 88 15.67 -6.13 2.24
CA ALA A 88 15.08 -6.09 3.58
C ALA A 88 13.63 -6.56 3.59
N LEU A 89 12.84 -6.19 2.57
CA LEU A 89 11.44 -6.62 2.43
C LEU A 89 11.34 -8.13 2.17
N LYS A 90 12.16 -8.66 1.27
CA LYS A 90 12.24 -10.09 0.92
C LYS A 90 12.60 -10.93 2.15
N GLU A 91 13.64 -10.55 2.89
CA GLU A 91 14.02 -11.26 4.11
C GLU A 91 12.92 -11.22 5.18
N ALA A 92 12.28 -10.06 5.36
CA ALA A 92 11.17 -9.93 6.31
C ALA A 92 9.96 -10.80 5.92
N LEU A 93 9.61 -10.84 4.62
CA LEU A 93 8.53 -11.68 4.12
C LEU A 93 8.89 -13.17 4.22
N LEU A 94 10.11 -13.56 3.85
CA LEU A 94 10.58 -14.94 3.95
C LEU A 94 10.57 -15.43 5.41
N GLN A 95 11.01 -14.61 6.36
CA GLN A 95 10.93 -14.93 7.78
C GLN A 95 9.48 -15.10 8.26
N ARG A 96 8.57 -14.23 7.81
CA ARG A 96 7.14 -14.30 8.16
C ARG A 96 6.47 -15.54 7.59
N PHE A 97 6.73 -15.88 6.32
CA PHE A 97 6.16 -17.06 5.67
C PHE A 97 6.82 -18.37 6.13
N ALA A 98 8.10 -18.36 6.52
CA ALA A 98 8.74 -19.51 7.15
C ALA A 98 8.12 -19.84 8.51
N GLN A 99 7.70 -18.83 9.28
CA GLN A 99 7.02 -19.03 10.57
C GLN A 99 5.59 -19.54 10.42
N LEU A 100 4.90 -19.24 9.31
CA LEU A 100 3.56 -19.75 9.01
C LEU A 100 3.53 -21.24 8.65
N GLY A 101 4.69 -21.85 8.35
CA GLY A 101 4.79 -23.28 8.02
C GLY A 101 4.88 -24.23 9.22
N GLU A 102 5.01 -23.74 10.45
CA GLU A 102 5.19 -24.58 11.65
C GLU A 102 3.96 -24.66 12.59
N GLY A 103 2.82 -24.10 12.19
CA GLY A 103 1.63 -24.12 13.03
C GLY A 103 0.33 -24.01 12.25
N GLU A 104 -0.07 -25.09 11.59
CA GLU A 104 -1.48 -25.53 11.45
C GLU A 104 -1.54 -26.84 10.61
N ILE A 105 -1.49 -27.98 11.30
CA ILE A 105 -2.29 -29.20 11.02
C ILE A 105 -2.82 -29.69 12.36
#